data_AF-A0AA41BA82-F1
#
_entry.id   AF-A0AA41BA82-F1
#
_cell.length_a   1.000
_cell.length_b   1.000
_cell.length_c   1.000
_cell.angle_alpha   90.00
_cell.angle_beta   90.00
_cell.angle_gamma   90.00
#
_symmetry.space_group_name_H-M   'P 1'
#
loop_
_entity.id
_entity.type
_entity.pdbx_description
1 polymer ?
#
loop_
_entity_poly.entity_id
_entity_poly.type
_entity_poly.pdbx_seq_one_letter_code
_entity_poly.pdbx_strand_id
1 'polypeptide(L)'
;MKLYYSDEYITLYNADCREVLPILQDQYFGWTDPPYNVGKDYGVWCDRLDDDQYLEFCTVWITQFKCLCPENCVFTPRKYFLEYWNLLGKEYKQIILTWTPEGAIRGRAGEAVTKCKLNGSV
;
A
#
# COMPACT_ATOMS: atom_id res chain seq x y z
N MET A 1 6.64 -17.37 -9.20
CA MET A 1 7.35 -16.12 -9.58
C MET A 1 7.68 -16.01 -11.07
N LYS A 2 7.23 -14.94 -11.76
CA LYS A 2 7.64 -14.61 -13.15
C LYS A 2 8.08 -13.15 -13.23
N LEU A 3 9.33 -12.91 -13.64
CA LEU A 3 9.78 -11.57 -14.03
C LEU A 3 8.92 -11.12 -15.22
N TYR A 4 8.22 -10.00 -15.05
CA TYR A 4 7.28 -9.51 -16.06
C TYR A 4 7.94 -8.51 -16.99
N TYR A 5 8.78 -7.62 -16.44
CA TYR A 5 9.47 -6.58 -17.19
C TYR A 5 10.75 -6.14 -16.45
N SER A 6 11.79 -5.75 -17.19
CA SER A 6 13.00 -5.15 -16.62
C SER A 6 13.70 -4.25 -17.64
N ASP A 7 14.16 -3.09 -17.20
CA ASP A 7 15.08 -2.19 -17.89
C ASP A 7 16.13 -1.62 -16.91
N GLU A 8 16.88 -0.58 -17.32
CA GLU A 8 17.92 0.06 -16.51
C GLU A 8 17.41 0.64 -15.19
N TYR A 9 16.15 1.06 -15.11
CA TYR A 9 15.58 1.78 -13.97
C TYR A 9 14.49 1.01 -13.23
N ILE A 10 13.81 0.08 -13.91
CA ILE A 10 12.58 -0.54 -13.41
C ILE A 10 12.67 -2.05 -13.55
N THR A 11 12.29 -2.76 -12.49
CA THR A 11 12.04 -4.20 -12.52
C THR A 11 10.66 -4.49 -11.95
N LEU A 12 9.83 -5.21 -12.71
CA LEU A 12 8.47 -5.55 -12.34
C LEU A 12 8.29 -7.07 -12.22
N TYR A 13 7.89 -7.51 -11.04
CA TYR A 13 7.56 -8.89 -10.74
C TYR A 13 6.04 -9.08 -10.77
N ASN A 14 5.57 -10.11 -11.49
CA ASN A 14 4.20 -10.60 -11.36
C ASN A 14 4.23 -11.85 -10.49
N ALA A 15 4.12 -11.65 -9.18
CA ALA A 15 4.24 -12.69 -8.17
C ALA A 15 3.65 -12.21 -6.83
N ASP A 16 3.46 -13.16 -5.91
CA ASP A 16 3.22 -12.86 -4.50
C ASP A 16 4.46 -12.19 -3.90
N CYS A 17 4.27 -11.08 -3.17
CA CYS A 17 5.39 -10.34 -2.59
C CYS A 17 6.18 -11.20 -1.58
N ARG A 18 5.55 -12.16 -0.91
CA ARG A 18 6.20 -13.08 0.04
C ARG A 18 7.17 -14.04 -0.66
N GLU A 19 7.02 -14.25 -1.97
CA GLU A 19 7.99 -15.00 -2.79
C GLU A 19 9.13 -14.10 -3.29
N VAL A 20 8.85 -12.81 -3.51
CA VAL A 20 9.81 -11.86 -4.11
C VAL A 20 10.70 -11.20 -3.07
N LEU A 21 10.15 -10.75 -1.94
CA LEU A 21 10.92 -10.07 -0.90
C LEU A 21 12.17 -10.89 -0.48
N PRO A 22 12.09 -12.21 -0.20
CA PRO A 22 13.25 -12.97 0.26
C PRO A 22 14.44 -13.05 -0.70
N ILE A 23 14.24 -12.75 -2.00
CA ILE A 23 15.29 -12.87 -3.02
C ILE A 23 15.95 -11.52 -3.35
N LEU A 24 15.40 -10.40 -2.87
CA LEU A 24 16.02 -9.09 -3.04
C LEU A 24 17.23 -8.98 -2.10
N GLN A 25 18.33 -8.37 -2.58
CA GLN A 25 19.62 -8.40 -1.88
C GLN A 25 20.11 -7.05 -1.36
N ASP A 26 19.37 -5.96 -1.60
CA ASP A 26 19.75 -4.62 -1.14
C ASP A 26 18.78 -4.06 -0.09
N GLN A 27 19.09 -2.86 0.40
CA GLN A 27 18.16 -2.04 1.15
C GLN A 27 17.41 -1.09 0.22
N TYR A 28 16.11 -0.97 0.45
CA TYR A 28 15.21 -0.17 -0.36
C TYR A 28 14.42 0.81 0.51
N PHE A 29 13.83 1.80 -0.14
CA PHE A 29 12.69 2.51 0.43
C PHE A 29 11.40 1.73 0.11
N GLY A 30 10.57 1.49 1.12
CA GLY A 30 9.34 0.73 0.98
C GLY A 30 8.09 1.60 0.96
N TRP A 31 7.23 1.43 -0.03
CA TRP A 31 5.88 2.01 -0.05
C TRP A 31 4.88 0.88 -0.29
N THR A 32 3.87 0.73 0.56
CA THR A 32 2.82 -0.29 0.35
C THR A 32 1.43 0.12 0.83
N ASP A 33 0.42 -0.29 0.06
CA ASP A 33 -0.99 -0.27 0.42
C ASP A 33 -1.48 -1.74 0.52
N PRO A 34 -1.46 -2.34 1.73
CA PRO A 34 -1.70 -3.76 1.92
C PRO A 34 -3.17 -4.14 1.67
N PRO A 35 -3.52 -5.44 1.60
CA PRO A 35 -4.92 -5.89 1.67
C PRO A 35 -5.57 -5.46 2.99
N TYR A 36 -6.85 -5.07 3.00
CA TYR A 36 -7.51 -4.54 4.21
C TYR A 36 -8.47 -5.54 4.88
N ASN A 37 -8.66 -6.73 4.29
CA ASN A 37 -9.58 -7.76 4.79
C ASN A 37 -11.02 -7.25 4.95
N VAL A 38 -11.53 -6.55 3.93
CA VAL A 38 -12.85 -5.88 3.96
C VAL A 38 -13.93 -6.69 3.25
N GLY A 39 -13.61 -7.90 2.81
CA GLY A 39 -14.51 -8.81 2.13
C GLY A 39 -14.71 -8.52 0.65
N LYS A 40 -13.72 -7.90 -0.02
CA LYS A 40 -13.78 -7.63 -1.45
C LYS A 40 -13.59 -8.92 -2.27
N ASP A 41 -14.39 -9.08 -3.31
CA ASP A 41 -14.26 -10.20 -4.24
C ASP A 41 -13.19 -9.90 -5.30
N TYR A 42 -12.09 -10.63 -5.23
CA TYR A 42 -10.99 -10.58 -6.20
C TYR A 42 -11.01 -11.78 -7.17
N GLY A 43 -11.97 -12.71 -7.03
CA GLY A 43 -12.08 -13.95 -7.81
C GLY A 43 -11.03 -15.03 -7.50
N VAL A 44 -9.83 -14.64 -7.08
CA VAL A 44 -8.69 -15.55 -6.84
C VAL A 44 -8.13 -15.49 -5.41
N TRP A 45 -8.57 -14.52 -4.61
CA TRP A 45 -8.08 -14.30 -3.24
C TRP A 45 -9.25 -14.10 -2.28
N CYS A 46 -9.14 -14.68 -1.08
CA CYS A 46 -10.09 -14.50 0.00
C CYS A 46 -9.72 -13.25 0.82
N ASP A 47 -10.42 -12.14 0.60
CA ASP A 47 -10.28 -10.91 1.40
C ASP A 47 -11.22 -10.90 2.62
N ARG A 48 -11.57 -12.07 3.15
CA ARG A 48 -12.41 -12.24 4.34
C ARG A 48 -11.85 -13.36 5.22
N LEU A 49 -10.58 -13.24 5.55
CA LEU A 49 -9.93 -14.10 6.53
C LEU A 49 -10.45 -13.78 7.93
N ASP A 50 -10.39 -14.77 8.81
CA ASP A 50 -10.48 -14.52 10.24
C ASP A 50 -9.36 -13.55 10.69
N ASP A 51 -9.59 -12.82 11.77
CA ASP A 51 -8.67 -11.76 12.20
C ASP A 51 -7.27 -12.32 12.54
N ASP A 52 -7.19 -13.48 13.19
CA ASP A 52 -5.89 -14.09 13.52
C ASP A 52 -5.18 -14.57 12.24
N GLN A 53 -5.92 -15.15 11.31
CA GLN A 53 -5.38 -15.60 10.02
C GLN A 53 -4.87 -14.43 9.18
N TYR A 54 -5.59 -13.31 9.18
CA TYR A 54 -5.19 -12.09 8.50
C TYR A 54 -3.93 -11.49 9.13
N LEU A 55 -3.87 -11.41 10.45
CA LEU A 55 -2.70 -10.87 11.15
C LEU A 55 -1.48 -11.78 10.95
N GLU A 56 -1.63 -13.10 10.94
CA GLU A 56 -0.55 -14.04 10.61
C GLU A 56 -0.06 -13.82 9.17
N PHE A 57 -0.99 -13.72 8.21
CA PHE A 57 -0.66 -13.36 6.83
C PHE A 57 0.14 -12.05 6.75
N CYS A 58 -0.26 -11.03 7.52
CA CYS A 58 0.43 -9.75 7.56
C CYS A 58 1.80 -9.81 8.23
N THR A 59 1.93 -10.54 9.33
CA THR A 59 3.20 -10.75 10.03
C THR A 59 4.27 -11.32 9.10
N VAL A 60 3.92 -12.29 8.26
CA VAL A 60 4.86 -12.92 7.31
C VAL A 60 5.48 -11.88 6.38
N TRP A 61 4.66 -11.10 5.66
CA TRP A 61 5.20 -10.16 4.69
C TRP A 61 5.80 -8.91 5.36
N ILE A 62 5.23 -8.42 6.46
CA ILE A 62 5.75 -7.24 7.19
C ILE A 62 7.15 -7.52 7.72
N THR A 63 7.39 -8.73 8.24
CA THR A 63 8.71 -9.10 8.77
C THR A 63 9.78 -9.03 7.69
N GLN A 64 9.53 -9.60 6.51
CA GLN A 64 10.45 -9.55 5.37
C GLN A 64 10.61 -8.12 4.83
N PHE A 65 9.49 -7.41 4.69
CA PHE A 65 9.47 -6.04 4.20
C PHE A 65 10.30 -5.09 5.09
N LYS A 66 10.19 -5.18 6.42
CA LYS A 66 10.98 -4.35 7.34
C LYS A 66 12.48 -4.61 7.25
N CYS A 67 12.89 -5.85 7.01
CA CYS A 67 14.30 -6.20 6.87
C CYS A 67 14.94 -5.53 5.64
N LEU A 68 14.19 -5.42 4.55
CA LEU A 68 14.66 -4.85 3.29
C LEU A 68 14.42 -3.34 3.20
N CYS A 69 13.38 -2.85 3.88
CA CYS A 69 12.92 -1.47 3.82
C CYS A 69 13.00 -0.80 5.19
N PRO A 70 14.20 -0.45 5.68
CA PRO A 70 14.36 0.24 6.96
C PRO A 70 13.64 1.59 6.98
N GLU A 71 13.58 2.26 5.82
CA GLU A 71 12.69 3.39 5.60
C GLU A 71 11.47 2.92 4.84
N ASN A 72 10.30 3.01 5.48
CA ASN A 72 9.07 2.56 4.86
C ASN A 72 7.85 3.42 5.22
N CYS A 73 6.88 3.34 4.33
CA CYS A 73 5.58 3.97 4.40
C CYS A 73 4.51 2.93 4.09
N VAL A 74 3.58 2.76 5.02
CA VAL A 74 2.52 1.75 4.95
C VAL A 74 1.17 2.45 5.11
N PHE A 75 0.23 2.15 4.23
CA PHE A 75 -1.16 2.54 4.45
C PHE A 75 -1.80 1.55 5.40
N THR A 76 -2.02 1.97 6.65
CA THR A 76 -2.52 1.05 7.67
C THR A 76 -4.03 0.92 7.56
N PRO A 77 -4.56 -0.32 7.48
CA PRO A 77 -6.00 -0.54 7.57
C PRO A 77 -6.49 -0.06 8.94
N ARG A 78 -7.49 0.83 8.97
CA ARG A 78 -7.98 1.44 10.22
C ARG A 78 -8.42 0.41 11.26
N LYS A 79 -8.98 -0.72 10.83
CA LYS A 79 -9.43 -1.82 11.70
C LYS A 79 -8.27 -2.42 12.51
N TYR A 80 -7.08 -2.55 11.91
CA TYR A 80 -5.92 -3.24 12.46
C TYR A 80 -4.79 -2.27 12.81
N PHE A 81 -5.14 -1.02 13.12
CA PHE A 81 -4.18 0.06 13.23
C PHE A 81 -3.13 -0.21 14.32
N LEU A 82 -3.57 -0.69 15.48
CA LEU A 82 -2.69 -0.94 16.62
C LEU A 82 -1.79 -2.16 16.37
N GLU A 83 -2.33 -3.20 15.75
CA GLU A 83 -1.62 -4.43 15.40
C GLU A 83 -0.52 -4.13 14.39
N TYR A 84 -0.82 -3.34 13.36
CA TYR A 84 0.18 -2.87 12.41
C TYR A 84 1.26 -2.03 13.09
N TRP A 85 0.87 -1.13 13.99
CA TRP A 85 1.84 -0.32 14.74
C TRP A 85 2.82 -1.19 15.55
N ASN A 86 2.30 -2.22 16.21
CA ASN A 86 3.11 -3.16 16.99
C ASN A 86 4.03 -4.01 16.09
N LEU A 87 3.53 -4.47 14.95
CA LEU A 87 4.32 -5.24 13.98
C LEU A 87 5.42 -4.40 13.32
N LEU A 88 5.10 -3.15 12.95
CA LEU A 88 6.02 -2.25 12.27
C LEU A 88 7.06 -1.65 13.23
N GLY A 89 6.69 -1.38 14.48
CA GLY A 89 7.60 -0.87 15.51
C GLY A 89 7.90 0.62 15.38
N LYS A 90 8.83 1.12 16.20
CA LYS A 90 9.08 2.57 16.36
C LYS A 90 9.68 3.27 15.13
N GLU A 91 10.36 2.52 14.27
CA GLU A 91 11.02 3.07 13.07
C GLU A 91 10.01 3.39 11.95
N TYR A 92 8.78 2.92 12.10
CA TYR A 92 7.71 3.13 11.13
C TYR A 92 7.21 4.57 11.11
N LYS A 93 7.04 5.10 9.89
CA LYS A 93 6.48 6.42 9.65
C LYS A 93 5.12 6.28 8.98
N GLN A 94 4.06 6.58 9.73
CA GLN A 94 2.71 6.58 9.19
C GLN A 94 2.51 7.70 8.17
N ILE A 95 2.00 7.35 6.99
CA ILE A 95 1.44 8.33 6.06
C ILE A 95 -0.02 8.56 6.43
N ILE A 96 -0.35 9.81 6.76
CA ILE A 96 -1.74 10.25 6.93
C ILE A 96 -2.10 11.06 5.68
N LEU A 97 -2.86 10.46 4.77
CA LEU A 97 -3.50 11.21 3.70
C LEU A 97 -4.77 11.84 4.25
N THR A 98 -4.77 13.16 4.42
CA THR A 98 -5.96 13.92 4.77
C THR A 98 -6.88 13.93 3.56
N TRP A 99 -7.87 13.04 3.55
CA TRP A 99 -8.93 13.06 2.55
C TRP A 99 -10.08 13.96 3.03
N THR A 100 -10.40 15.00 2.25
CA THR A 100 -11.65 15.74 2.42
C THR A 100 -12.72 15.19 1.48
N PRO A 101 -14.01 15.20 1.87
CA PRO A 101 -15.11 14.74 1.02
C PRO A 101 -15.20 15.43 -0.35
N GLU A 102 -14.63 16.63 -0.48
CA GLU A 102 -14.57 17.36 -1.76
C GLU A 102 -13.56 16.76 -2.76
N GLY A 103 -12.63 15.90 -2.31
CA GLY A 103 -11.56 15.34 -3.12
C GLY A 103 -11.82 13.94 -3.69
N ALA A 104 -12.91 13.25 -3.33
CA ALA A 104 -13.26 12.06 -4.10
C ALA A 104 -13.69 12.50 -5.49
N ILE A 105 -13.17 11.82 -6.51
CA ILE A 105 -13.76 11.77 -7.84
C ILE A 105 -15.13 11.08 -7.71
N ARG A 106 -16.11 11.79 -7.17
CA ARG A 106 -17.52 11.43 -7.16
C ARG A 106 -18.16 12.10 -8.37
N GLY A 107 -17.82 11.60 -9.55
CA GLY A 107 -18.38 12.13 -10.78
C GLY A 107 -17.74 11.50 -11.99
N ARG A 108 -18.59 11.11 -12.95
CA ARG A 108 -18.24 10.66 -14.30
C ARG A 108 -17.03 11.46 -14.81
N ALA A 109 -15.95 10.77 -15.14
CA ALA A 109 -14.81 11.36 -15.83
C ALA A 109 -15.27 11.81 -17.22
N GLY A 110 -15.72 13.06 -17.35
CA GLY A 110 -16.16 13.61 -18.62
C GLY A 110 -17.10 14.79 -18.46
N GLU A 111 -16.67 15.86 -17.78
CA GLU A 111 -17.11 17.25 -17.98
C GLU A 111 -16.67 18.12 -16.78
N ALA A 112 -15.45 18.65 -16.81
CA ALA A 112 -15.10 19.92 -16.15
C ALA A 112 -13.65 20.34 -16.49
N VAL A 113 -13.30 20.41 -17.78
CA VAL A 113 -12.22 21.30 -18.21
C VAL A 113 -12.86 22.65 -18.49
N THR A 114 -12.95 23.50 -17.47
CA THR A 114 -12.67 24.95 -17.53
C THR A 114 -13.21 25.64 -16.28
N LYS A 115 -12.29 26.11 -15.43
CA LYS A 115 -12.27 27.50 -14.94
C LYS A 115 -11.00 27.70 -14.12
N CYS A 116 -9.93 28.04 -14.83
CA CYS A 116 -8.91 28.89 -14.26
C CYS A 116 -9.58 30.24 -13.96
N LYS A 117 -9.72 30.60 -12.67
CA LYS A 117 -9.92 31.99 -12.26
C LYS A 117 -8.71 32.40 -11.44
N LEU A 118 -7.68 32.84 -12.15
CA LEU A 118 -6.76 33.85 -11.64
C LEU A 118 -7.56 35.16 -11.55
N ASN A 119 -7.72 35.68 -10.34
CA ASN A 119 -7.99 37.10 -10.04
C ASN A 119 -7.36 37.26 -8.64
N GLY A 120 -6.29 38.02 -8.40
CA GLY A 120 -6.03 39.37 -8.91
C GLY A 120 -6.59 40.38 -7.90
N SER A 121 -5.79 40.65 -6.86
CA SER A 121 -5.66 41.85 -6.00
C SER A 121 -6.86 42.76 -5.69
N VAL A 122 -7.06 43.02 -4.38
CA VAL A 122 -6.93 44.35 -3.76
C VAL A 122 -6.20 44.18 -2.44
#